data_AF-L5N4R8-F1
#
_entry.id   AF-L5N4R8-F1
#
_cell.length_a   1.000
_cell.length_b   1.000
_cell.length_c   1.000
_cell.angle_alpha   90.00
_cell.angle_beta   90.00
_cell.angle_gamma   90.00
#
_symmetry.space_group_name_H-M   'P 1'
#
loop_
_entity.id
_entity.type
_entity.pdbx_description
1 polymer ?
#
loop_
_entity_poly.entity_id
_entity_poly.type
_entity_poly.pdbx_seq_one_letter_code
_entity_poly.pdbx_strand_id
1 'polypeptide(L)'
;MNELQKQTYDRLVERLKEADSMEEVRAYYREIQSLLDAVHTQATVLQLEEKEEFLRLRTKMVEASTKEEVLYYEEELHAYISKRLSIP
;
A
#
# COMPACT_ATOMS: atom_id res chain seq x y z
N MET A 1 -6.05 -9.06 5.11
CA MET A 1 -6.82 -7.80 5.08
C MET A 1 -8.28 -8.15 5.02
N ASN A 2 -9.08 -7.61 5.94
CA ASN A 2 -10.52 -7.87 5.98
C ASN A 2 -11.26 -6.93 5.00
N GLU A 3 -12.51 -7.24 4.60
CA GLU A 3 -13.28 -6.46 3.61
C GLU A 3 -13.40 -4.98 3.98
N LEU A 4 -13.59 -4.68 5.26
CA LEU A 4 -13.66 -3.30 5.75
C LEU A 4 -12.33 -2.55 5.57
N GLN A 5 -11.19 -3.23 5.77
CA GLN A 5 -9.87 -2.64 5.56
C GLN A 5 -9.63 -2.41 4.07
N LYS A 6 -10.03 -3.35 3.21
CA LYS A 6 -9.94 -3.23 1.75
C LYS A 6 -10.74 -2.04 1.22
N GLN A 7 -12.01 -1.91 1.63
CA GLN A 7 -12.83 -0.76 1.25
C GLN A 7 -12.23 0.57 1.74
N THR A 8 -11.61 0.58 2.92
CA THR A 8 -10.93 1.78 3.45
C THR A 8 -9.69 2.12 2.63
N TYR A 9 -8.92 1.12 2.20
CA TYR A 9 -7.76 1.29 1.32
C TYR A 9 -8.17 1.82 -0.05
N ASP A 10 -9.14 1.18 -0.72
CA ASP A 10 -9.64 1.61 -2.03
C ASP A 10 -10.09 3.08 -1.99
N ARG A 11 -10.83 3.47 -0.94
CA ARG A 11 -11.29 4.85 -0.74
C ARG A 11 -10.15 5.84 -0.50
N LEU A 12 -9.11 5.46 0.23
CA LEU A 12 -7.93 6.31 0.46
C LEU A 12 -7.12 6.48 -0.82
N VAL A 13 -7.03 5.44 -1.66
CA VAL A 13 -6.37 5.49 -2.97
C VAL A 13 -7.16 6.36 -3.95
N GLU A 14 -8.49 6.26 -3.97
CA GLU A 14 -9.33 7.18 -4.77
C GLU A 14 -9.10 8.64 -4.36
N ARG A 15 -9.09 8.94 -3.05
CA ARG A 15 -8.83 10.29 -2.56
C ARG A 15 -7.41 10.78 -2.82
N LEU A 16 -6.42 9.89 -2.79
CA LEU A 16 -5.06 10.20 -3.20
C LEU A 16 -5.00 10.61 -4.69
N LYS A 17 -5.78 9.93 -5.55
CA LYS A 17 -5.85 10.24 -6.99
C LYS A 17 -6.56 11.57 -7.26
N GLU A 18 -7.54 11.93 -6.43
CA GLU A 18 -8.27 13.20 -6.50
C GLU A 18 -7.60 14.35 -5.73
N ALA A 19 -6.49 14.10 -5.02
CA ALA A 19 -5.81 15.13 -4.24
C ALA A 19 -5.18 16.20 -5.14
N ASP A 20 -5.57 17.46 -4.92
CA ASP A 20 -5.10 18.62 -5.67
C ASP A 20 -3.79 19.19 -5.10
N SER A 21 -3.54 18.97 -3.81
CA SER A 21 -2.37 19.51 -3.11
C SER A 21 -1.39 18.44 -2.64
N MET A 22 -0.10 18.79 -2.67
CA MET A 22 0.98 17.91 -2.23
C MET A 22 0.93 17.59 -0.74
N GLU A 23 0.32 18.46 0.08
CA GLU A 23 0.01 18.18 1.49
C GLU A 23 -1.08 17.12 1.65
N GLU A 24 -2.12 17.15 0.81
CA GLU A 24 -3.19 16.15 0.82
C GLU A 24 -2.67 14.78 0.36
N VAL A 25 -1.83 14.76 -0.68
CA VAL A 25 -1.15 13.54 -1.12
C VAL A 25 -0.34 12.92 0.02
N ARG A 26 0.41 13.73 0.78
CA ARG A 26 1.20 13.25 1.93
C ARG A 26 0.31 12.77 3.08
N ALA A 27 -0.83 13.43 3.32
CA ALA A 27 -1.78 13.03 4.35
C ALA A 27 -2.42 11.67 4.03
N TYR A 28 -2.98 11.52 2.83
CA TYR A 28 -3.56 10.24 2.39
C TYR A 28 -2.51 9.13 2.32
N TYR A 29 -1.30 9.43 1.88
CA TYR A 29 -0.20 8.48 1.87
C TYR A 29 0.14 7.96 3.29
N ARG A 30 0.18 8.84 4.30
CA ARG A 30 0.38 8.41 5.70
C ARG A 30 -0.74 7.50 6.20
N GLU A 31 -1.99 7.81 5.85
CA GLU A 31 -3.13 6.99 6.27
C GLU A 31 -3.10 5.61 5.59
N ILE A 32 -2.74 5.55 4.30
CA ILE A 32 -2.53 4.29 3.58
C ILE A 32 -1.40 3.48 4.23
N GLN A 33 -0.27 4.12 4.56
CA GLN A 33 0.83 3.45 5.25
C GLN A 33 0.42 2.91 6.62
N SER A 34 -0.30 3.70 7.43
CA SER A 34 -0.78 3.27 8.75
C SER A 34 -1.74 2.08 8.64
N LEU A 35 -2.63 2.08 7.65
CA LEU A 35 -3.54 0.99 7.38
C LEU A 35 -2.79 -0.28 6.96
N LEU A 36 -1.81 -0.15 6.07
CA LEU A 36 -0.96 -1.26 5.63
C LEU A 36 -0.13 -1.82 6.78
N ASP A 37 0.50 -0.96 7.59
CA ASP A 37 1.24 -1.37 8.79
C ASP A 37 0.29 -2.09 9.78
N ALA A 38 -0.93 -1.60 10.02
CA ALA A 38 -1.90 -2.27 10.89
C ALA A 38 -2.34 -3.65 10.36
N VAL A 39 -2.56 -3.77 9.05
CA VAL A 39 -2.86 -5.05 8.37
C VAL A 39 -1.68 -6.01 8.47
N HIS A 40 -0.45 -5.50 8.30
CA HIS A 40 0.78 -6.27 8.40
C HIS A 40 1.06 -6.72 9.85
N THR A 41 0.76 -5.85 10.83
CA THR A 41 0.90 -6.16 12.25
C THR A 41 -0.11 -7.22 12.70
N GLN A 42 -1.33 -7.22 12.13
CA GLN A 42 -2.27 -8.34 12.26
C GLN A 42 -1.82 -9.61 11.52
N ALA A 43 -1.03 -9.48 10.45
CA ALA A 43 -0.49 -10.59 9.67
C ALA A 43 0.87 -11.14 10.17
N THR A 44 1.37 -10.69 11.33
CA THR A 44 2.68 -11.07 11.92
C THR A 44 2.79 -12.55 12.37
N VAL A 45 2.11 -13.47 11.68
CA VAL A 45 2.32 -14.92 11.76
C VAL A 45 2.89 -15.46 10.43
N LEU A 46 3.04 -14.65 9.37
CA LEU A 46 3.49 -15.13 8.05
C LEU A 46 4.88 -14.59 7.64
N GLN A 47 5.85 -15.50 7.79
CA GLN A 47 7.09 -15.77 7.03
C GLN A 47 7.98 -14.60 6.53
N LEU A 48 9.24 -14.62 7.01
CA LEU A 48 10.30 -13.63 6.75
C LEU A 48 10.60 -13.33 5.26
N GLU A 49 10.43 -14.29 4.36
CA GLU A 49 10.70 -14.10 2.92
C GLU A 49 9.67 -13.18 2.24
N GLU A 50 8.43 -13.14 2.74
CA GLU A 50 7.37 -12.28 2.21
C GLU A 50 7.55 -10.80 2.60
N LYS A 51 8.37 -10.56 3.63
CA LYS A 51 8.69 -9.24 4.16
C LYS A 51 9.70 -8.49 3.30
N GLU A 52 10.65 -9.20 2.67
CA GLU A 52 11.69 -8.56 1.85
C GLU A 52 11.14 -7.96 0.57
N GLU A 53 10.26 -8.67 -0.15
CA GLU A 53 9.68 -8.17 -1.41
C GLU A 53 8.72 -7.00 -1.15
N PHE A 54 7.90 -7.09 -0.11
CA PHE A 54 7.05 -5.98 0.34
C PHE A 54 7.86 -4.74 0.75
N LEU A 55 8.91 -4.92 1.57
CA LEU A 55 9.79 -3.82 1.96
C LEU A 55 10.53 -3.24 0.76
N ARG A 56 10.96 -4.06 -0.19
CA ARG A 56 11.65 -3.62 -1.41
C ARG A 56 10.73 -2.76 -2.28
N LEU A 57 9.50 -3.20 -2.53
CA LEU A 57 8.51 -2.44 -3.31
C LEU A 57 8.15 -1.13 -2.61
N ARG A 58 7.97 -1.17 -1.28
CA ARG A 58 7.75 0.03 -0.46
C ARG A 58 8.91 1.01 -0.54
N THR A 59 10.15 0.54 -0.42
CA THR A 59 11.35 1.39 -0.51
C THR A 59 11.46 2.02 -1.89
N LYS A 60 11.25 1.26 -2.97
CA LYS A 60 11.27 1.80 -4.33
C LYS A 60 10.17 2.83 -4.60
N MET A 61 8.98 2.65 -4.03
CA MET A 61 7.90 3.63 -4.11
C MET A 61 8.23 4.93 -3.37
N VAL A 62 8.94 4.84 -2.23
CA VAL A 62 9.40 6.02 -1.47
C VAL A 62 10.56 6.74 -2.17
N GLU A 63 11.45 5.99 -2.82
CA GLU A 63 12.58 6.53 -3.58
C GLU A 63 12.20 7.01 -4.99
N ALA A 64 10.98 6.69 -5.45
CA ALA A 64 10.47 7.11 -6.74
C ALA A 64 10.44 8.64 -6.84
N SER A 65 11.02 9.16 -7.92
CA SER A 65 11.16 10.61 -8.15
C SER A 65 10.05 11.16 -9.06
N THR A 66 9.24 10.28 -9.66
CA THR A 66 8.18 10.64 -10.59
C THR A 66 6.85 10.00 -10.19
N LYS A 67 5.75 10.67 -10.56
CA LYS A 67 4.38 10.18 -10.28
C LYS A 67 4.10 8.85 -10.97
N GLU A 68 4.65 8.64 -12.17
CA GLU A 68 4.53 7.38 -12.92
C GLU A 68 5.22 6.22 -12.19
N GLU A 69 6.41 6.44 -11.63
CA GLU A 69 7.09 5.42 -10.84
C GLU A 69 6.35 5.10 -9.54
N VAL A 70 5.81 6.11 -8.85
CA VAL A 70 5.00 5.91 -7.65
C VAL A 70 3.78 5.04 -7.97
N LEU A 71 3.06 5.34 -9.05
CA LEU A 71 1.89 4.57 -9.49
C LEU A 71 2.26 3.14 -9.89
N TYR A 72 3.37 2.97 -10.61
CA TYR A 72 3.88 1.64 -10.97
C TYR A 72 4.17 0.78 -9.74
N TYR A 73 4.88 1.32 -8.74
CA TYR A 73 5.18 0.56 -7.53
C TYR A 73 3.95 0.36 -6.62
N GLU A 74 2.97 1.26 -6.70
CA GLU A 74 1.67 1.10 -6.03
C GLU A 74 0.87 -0.07 -6.63
N GLU A 75 0.79 -0.16 -7.96
CA GLU A 75 0.16 -1.30 -8.65
C GLU A 75 0.85 -2.62 -8.32
N GLU A 76 2.18 -2.65 -8.31
CA GLU A 76 2.96 -3.84 -7.96
C GLU A 76 2.74 -4.26 -6.49
N LEU A 77 2.68 -3.29 -5.57
CA LEU A 77 2.33 -3.53 -4.16
C LEU A 77 0.92 -4.09 -4.02
N HIS A 78 -0.04 -3.50 -4.72
CA HIS A 78 -1.43 -3.93 -4.69
C HIS A 78 -1.58 -5.33 -5.29
N ALA A 79 -0.90 -5.63 -6.40
CA ALA A 79 -0.87 -6.95 -7.00
C ALA A 79 -0.22 -7.99 -6.07
N TYR A 80 0.88 -7.63 -5.40
CA TYR A 80 1.54 -8.49 -4.42
C TYR A 80 0.62 -8.81 -3.24
N ILE A 81 -0.03 -7.79 -2.66
CA ILE A 81 -1.00 -7.95 -1.57
C ILE A 81 -2.21 -8.78 -2.02
N SER A 82 -2.75 -8.51 -3.21
CA SER A 82 -3.93 -9.20 -3.76
C SER A 82 -3.67 -10.68 -4.06
N LYS A 83 -2.51 -11.02 -4.64
CA LYS A 83 -2.10 -12.41 -4.87
C LYS A 83 -1.93 -13.19 -3.57
N ARG A 84 -1.45 -12.54 -2.51
CA ARG A 84 -1.22 -13.16 -1.19
C ARG A 84 -2.48 -13.25 -0.33
N LEU A 85 -3.51 -12.45 -0.62
CA LEU A 85 -4.81 -12.46 0.07
C LEU A 85 -5.87 -13.34 -0.60
N SER A 86 -5.58 -13.95 -1.75
CA SER A 86 -6.41 -15.03 -2.29
C SER A 86 -6.20 -16.31 -1.48
N ILE A 87 -6.85 -16.37 -0.32
CA ILE A 87 -7.15 -17.62 0.38
C ILE A 87 -8.23 -18.33 -0.45
N PRO A 88 -8.12 -19.65 -0.74
CA PRO A 88 -9.29 -20.43 -1.19
C PRO A 88 -10.41 -20.42 -0.15
#